data_AF-A0A6B8W117-F1
#
_entry.id   AF-A0A6B8W117-F1
#
_cell.length_a   1.000
_cell.length_b   1.000
_cell.length_c   1.000
_cell.angle_alpha   90.00
_cell.angle_beta   90.00
_cell.angle_gamma   90.00
#
_symmetry.space_group_name_H-M   'P 1'
#
loop_
_entity.id
_entity.type
_entity.pdbx_description
1 polymer ?
#
loop_
_entity_poly.entity_id
_entity_poly.type
_entity_poly.pdbx_seq_one_letter_code
_entity_poly.pdbx_strand_id
1 'polypeptide(L)'
;MSDLHESTHHYRAQDPPGPDNLLLVWDAPNLDMGLGAILGGRPTAAYRPRFDAIGRWLLARAGKLSHETGSRVEAEATVFTNVTPGGADVVRPWVEALRNVGFAVFAKPKTDEDSDVDPDMIAHIRRRHAEGVLRGLVVASADGQNFRETIDELIAEGLPVTVLGFHEHASWAVGSDTIDFVDLEEITGVFREPLPRISLDQLPDEGAWLQPFRPLSALLAGRNN
;
A
#
# COMPACT_ATOMS: atom_id res chain seq x y z
N MET A 1 -11.49 -1.67 30.22
CA MET A 1 -10.86 -2.79 29.49
C MET A 1 -11.85 -3.21 28.42
N SER A 2 -11.89 -2.48 27.30
CA SER A 2 -12.67 -2.89 26.12
C SER A 2 -12.04 -4.18 25.61
N ASP A 3 -12.87 -5.19 25.36
CA ASP A 3 -12.42 -6.53 25.00
C ASP A 3 -11.57 -6.47 23.73
N LEU A 4 -10.28 -6.83 23.86
CA LEU A 4 -9.34 -6.92 22.73
C LEU A 4 -9.87 -7.85 21.62
N HIS A 5 -10.75 -8.80 21.98
CA HIS A 5 -11.43 -9.71 21.06
C HIS A 5 -12.50 -9.04 20.19
N GLU A 6 -13.14 -7.96 20.66
CA GLU A 6 -14.18 -7.24 19.91
C GLU A 6 -13.61 -6.42 18.73
N SER A 7 -12.29 -6.15 18.75
CA SER A 7 -11.56 -5.40 17.72
C SER A 7 -10.69 -6.29 16.83
N THR A 8 -10.88 -7.62 16.90
CA THR A 8 -10.04 -8.57 16.16
C THR A 8 -10.61 -8.82 14.76
N HIS A 9 -9.87 -8.41 13.74
CA HIS A 9 -10.19 -8.75 12.35
C HIS A 9 -9.87 -10.21 12.08
N HIS A 10 -10.79 -10.89 11.41
CA HIS A 10 -10.68 -12.31 11.13
C HIS A 10 -10.43 -12.60 9.65
N TYR A 11 -9.44 -13.44 9.34
CA TYR A 11 -8.90 -13.57 7.99
C TYR A 11 -9.23 -14.90 7.30
N ARG A 12 -9.80 -15.90 8.00
CA ARG A 12 -10.21 -17.17 7.37
C ARG A 12 -11.63 -17.07 6.84
N ALA A 13 -11.91 -17.72 5.72
CA ALA A 13 -13.21 -17.63 5.03
C ALA A 13 -14.42 -18.06 5.88
N GLN A 14 -14.20 -18.86 6.93
CA GLN A 14 -15.25 -19.36 7.82
C GLN A 14 -15.43 -18.50 9.09
N ASP A 15 -14.57 -17.51 9.29
CA ASP A 15 -14.65 -16.64 10.47
C ASP A 15 -15.86 -15.69 10.33
N PRO A 16 -16.50 -15.31 11.45
CA PRO A 16 -17.62 -14.36 11.41
C PRO A 16 -17.20 -12.98 10.87
N PRO A 17 -18.16 -12.18 10.37
CA PRO A 17 -17.91 -10.79 9.99
C PRO A 17 -17.24 -10.02 11.13
N GLY A 18 -16.25 -9.20 10.76
CA GLY A 18 -15.57 -8.30 11.69
C GLY A 18 -16.41 -7.06 12.05
N PRO A 19 -15.86 -6.11 12.82
CA PRO A 19 -16.49 -4.80 13.00
C PRO A 19 -16.49 -4.00 11.70
N ASP A 20 -17.33 -2.97 11.63
CA ASP A 20 -17.27 -1.94 10.59
C ASP A 20 -15.83 -1.43 10.43
N ASN A 21 -15.30 -1.38 9.20
CA ASN A 21 -13.87 -1.13 8.98
C ASN A 21 -13.55 -0.12 7.86
N LEU A 22 -12.39 0.52 8.03
CA LEU A 22 -11.62 1.16 6.97
C LEU A 22 -10.51 0.19 6.58
N LEU A 23 -10.62 -0.42 5.41
CA LEU A 23 -9.70 -1.46 4.96
C LEU A 23 -8.54 -0.86 4.16
N LEU A 24 -7.31 -1.10 4.60
CA LEU A 24 -6.09 -0.88 3.81
C LEU A 24 -5.61 -2.19 3.19
N VAL A 25 -5.53 -2.23 1.87
CA VAL A 25 -4.76 -3.25 1.14
C VAL A 25 -3.46 -2.64 0.65
N TRP A 26 -2.33 -3.28 0.99
CA TRP A 26 -1.00 -2.83 0.61
C TRP A 26 -0.34 -3.81 -0.35
N ASP A 27 -0.10 -3.34 -1.57
CA ASP A 27 0.58 -4.05 -2.63
C ASP A 27 2.10 -3.86 -2.51
N ALA A 28 2.76 -4.76 -1.76
CA ALA A 28 4.18 -4.62 -1.50
C ALA A 28 5.03 -4.70 -2.78
N PRO A 29 4.80 -5.66 -3.71
CA PRO A 29 5.53 -5.71 -4.98
C PRO A 29 5.44 -4.40 -5.76
N ASN A 30 4.24 -3.82 -5.91
CA ASN A 30 4.05 -2.63 -6.72
C ASN A 30 4.70 -1.39 -6.10
N LEU A 31 4.51 -1.17 -4.79
CA LEU A 31 5.11 -0.03 -4.12
C LEU A 31 6.64 -0.13 -3.99
N ASP A 32 7.18 -1.33 -3.80
CA ASP A 32 8.64 -1.53 -3.82
C ASP A 32 9.23 -1.22 -5.22
N MET A 33 8.51 -1.54 -6.30
CA MET A 33 8.91 -1.16 -7.65
C MET A 33 8.85 0.35 -7.88
N GLY A 34 7.77 1.01 -7.48
CA GLY A 34 7.64 2.47 -7.60
C GLY A 34 8.73 3.21 -6.82
N LEU A 35 8.97 2.80 -5.57
CA LEU A 35 10.07 3.34 -4.77
C LEU A 35 11.43 3.07 -5.43
N GLY A 36 11.61 1.87 -5.99
CA GLY A 36 12.84 1.52 -6.69
C GLY A 36 13.08 2.36 -7.95
N ALA A 37 12.04 2.80 -8.64
CA ALA A 37 12.12 3.71 -9.78
C ALA A 37 12.56 5.11 -9.34
N ILE A 38 11.99 5.63 -8.24
CA ILE A 38 12.37 6.94 -7.66
C ILE A 38 13.83 6.94 -7.18
N LEU A 39 14.29 5.85 -6.58
CA LEU A 39 15.68 5.70 -6.12
C LEU A 39 16.65 5.28 -7.24
N GLY A 40 16.11 4.89 -8.40
CA GLY A 40 16.82 4.23 -9.50
C GLY A 40 17.60 2.97 -9.10
N GLY A 41 17.12 2.25 -8.09
CA GLY A 41 17.82 1.13 -7.45
C GLY A 41 16.94 0.39 -6.45
N ARG A 42 17.44 -0.71 -5.87
CA ARG A 42 16.70 -1.36 -4.77
C ARG A 42 16.64 -0.42 -3.57
N PRO A 43 15.50 -0.30 -2.89
CA PRO A 43 15.38 0.54 -1.70
C PRO A 43 16.38 0.15 -0.61
N THR A 44 17.16 1.11 -0.12
CA THR A 44 17.96 0.94 1.09
C THR A 44 17.07 1.07 2.33
N ALA A 45 17.55 0.61 3.49
CA ALA A 45 16.79 0.71 4.73
C ALA A 45 16.39 2.15 5.11
N ALA A 46 17.10 3.17 4.62
CA ALA A 46 16.80 4.57 4.89
C ALA A 46 15.53 5.06 4.18
N TYR A 47 15.25 4.52 3.00
CA TYR A 47 14.12 4.92 2.16
C TYR A 47 12.93 3.97 2.22
N ARG A 48 12.96 2.94 3.10
CA ARG A 48 11.79 2.07 3.29
C ARG A 48 10.71 2.80 4.09
N PRO A 49 9.43 2.69 3.68
CA PRO A 49 8.34 3.32 4.39
C PRO A 49 8.18 2.73 5.79
N ARG A 50 7.93 3.62 6.75
CA ARG A 50 7.68 3.26 8.15
C ARG A 50 6.22 2.89 8.36
N PHE A 51 5.95 1.60 8.49
CA PHE A 51 4.60 1.07 8.73
C PHE A 51 3.98 1.56 10.05
N ASP A 52 4.76 1.93 11.05
CA ASP A 52 4.22 2.55 12.27
C ASP A 52 3.61 3.93 12.00
N ALA A 53 4.17 4.70 11.06
CA ALA A 53 3.60 5.98 10.64
C ALA A 53 2.35 5.77 9.77
N ILE A 54 2.38 4.81 8.85
CA ILE A 54 1.22 4.42 8.02
C ILE A 54 0.06 3.97 8.92
N GLY A 55 0.33 3.13 9.92
CA GLY A 55 -0.69 2.66 10.86
C GLY A 55 -1.34 3.80 11.64
N ARG A 56 -0.54 4.77 12.15
CA ARG A 56 -1.08 5.96 12.83
C ARG A 56 -1.93 6.83 11.91
N TRP A 57 -1.50 7.01 10.65
CA TRP A 57 -2.28 7.73 9.65
C TRP A 57 -3.62 7.04 9.36
N LEU A 58 -3.61 5.71 9.19
CA LEU A 58 -4.84 4.93 8.93
C LEU A 58 -5.80 5.01 10.12
N LEU A 59 -5.29 4.89 11.35
CA LEU A 59 -6.09 5.05 12.58
C LEU A 59 -6.75 6.43 12.66
N ALA A 60 -6.04 7.50 12.29
CA ALA A 60 -6.62 8.84 12.24
C ALA A 60 -7.73 8.95 11.19
N ARG A 61 -7.55 8.31 10.02
CA ARG A 61 -8.56 8.28 8.95
C ARG A 61 -9.80 7.49 9.36
N ALA A 62 -9.64 6.33 10.01
CA ALA A 62 -10.74 5.53 10.55
C ALA A 62 -11.50 6.28 11.66
N GLY A 63 -10.79 7.02 12.53
CA GLY A 63 -11.39 7.88 13.54
C GLY A 63 -12.22 9.03 12.94
N LYS A 64 -11.72 9.67 11.88
CA LYS A 64 -12.48 10.68 11.13
C LYS A 64 -13.74 10.09 10.51
N LEU A 65 -13.62 8.94 9.85
CA LEU A 65 -14.74 8.24 9.23
C LEU A 65 -15.79 7.84 10.28
N SER A 66 -15.36 7.36 11.44
CA SER A 66 -16.26 7.05 12.57
C SER A 66 -17.09 8.25 13.01
N HIS A 67 -16.47 9.44 13.06
CA HIS A 67 -17.17 10.67 13.41
C HIS A 67 -18.17 11.08 12.31
N GLU A 68 -17.81 10.92 11.04
CA GLU A 68 -18.66 11.25 9.89
C GLU A 68 -19.88 10.31 9.76
N THR A 69 -19.70 9.01 10.01
CA THR A 69 -20.77 8.01 9.91
C THR A 69 -21.60 7.88 11.18
N GLY A 70 -21.10 8.35 12.32
CA GLY A 70 -21.74 8.14 13.63
C GLY A 70 -21.67 6.69 14.13
N SER A 71 -20.86 5.84 13.50
CA SER A 71 -20.60 4.46 13.91
C SER A 71 -19.11 4.25 14.20
N ARG A 72 -18.77 3.25 15.03
CA ARG A 72 -17.37 2.91 15.29
C ARG A 72 -16.79 2.19 14.07
N VAL A 73 -15.79 2.79 13.43
CA VAL A 73 -15.06 2.23 12.29
C VAL A 73 -13.63 1.89 12.73
N GLU A 74 -13.26 0.62 12.62
CA GLU A 74 -11.93 0.13 12.96
C GLU A 74 -10.99 0.18 11.74
N ALA A 75 -9.72 0.51 11.97
CA ALA A 75 -8.70 0.36 10.94
C ALA A 75 -8.38 -1.13 10.76
N GLU A 76 -8.45 -1.64 9.53
CA GLU A 76 -7.93 -2.95 9.14
C GLU A 76 -6.81 -2.74 8.12
N ALA A 77 -5.67 -3.40 8.27
CA ALA A 77 -4.56 -3.26 7.32
C ALA A 77 -3.91 -4.60 6.99
N THR A 78 -3.80 -4.90 5.70
CA THR A 78 -3.21 -6.15 5.21
C THR A 78 -2.13 -5.86 4.15
N VAL A 79 -0.92 -6.35 4.39
CA VAL A 79 0.20 -6.31 3.43
C VAL A 79 0.21 -7.58 2.60
N PHE A 80 0.12 -7.44 1.28
CA PHE A 80 0.19 -8.52 0.31
C PHE A 80 1.59 -8.58 -0.29
N THR A 81 2.17 -9.78 -0.29
CA THR A 81 3.55 -9.97 -0.73
C THR A 81 3.77 -11.35 -1.33
N ASN A 82 4.72 -11.42 -2.25
CA ASN A 82 5.19 -12.68 -2.80
C ASN A 82 6.46 -13.16 -2.10
N VAL A 83 6.52 -14.47 -1.82
CA VAL A 83 7.71 -15.12 -1.25
C VAL A 83 8.32 -16.04 -2.28
N THR A 84 9.53 -15.73 -2.73
CA THR A 84 10.28 -16.60 -3.65
C THR A 84 10.70 -17.89 -2.94
N PRO A 85 10.79 -19.02 -3.68
CA PRO A 85 11.33 -20.26 -3.13
C PRO A 85 12.71 -20.05 -2.50
N GLY A 86 12.90 -20.47 -1.26
CA GLY A 86 14.14 -20.24 -0.49
C GLY A 86 14.29 -18.83 0.10
N GLY A 87 13.37 -17.89 -0.18
CA GLY A 87 13.39 -16.52 0.34
C GLY A 87 12.78 -16.34 1.73
N ALA A 88 12.24 -17.41 2.34
CA ALA A 88 11.47 -17.34 3.58
C ALA A 88 12.25 -16.72 4.75
N ASP A 89 13.51 -17.11 4.94
CA ASP A 89 14.33 -16.59 6.05
C ASP A 89 14.72 -15.13 5.86
N VAL A 90 14.76 -14.65 4.62
CA VAL A 90 15.04 -13.23 4.30
C VAL A 90 13.83 -12.35 4.62
N VAL A 91 12.61 -12.81 4.32
CA VAL A 91 11.39 -12.02 4.52
C VAL A 91 10.82 -12.13 5.94
N ARG A 92 11.13 -13.21 6.67
CA ARG A 92 10.58 -13.48 8.01
C ARG A 92 10.72 -12.30 8.99
N PRO A 93 11.89 -11.66 9.17
CA PRO A 93 12.00 -10.55 10.12
C PRO A 93 11.11 -9.36 9.77
N TRP A 94 10.92 -9.10 8.47
CA TRP A 94 10.05 -8.03 7.99
C TRP A 94 8.57 -8.37 8.22
N VAL A 95 8.16 -9.61 7.94
CA VAL A 95 6.79 -10.09 8.23
C VAL A 95 6.49 -10.01 9.73
N GLU A 96 7.43 -10.43 10.58
CA GLU A 96 7.26 -10.33 12.04
C GLU A 96 7.17 -8.87 12.51
N ALA A 97 7.98 -7.97 11.94
CA ALA A 97 7.91 -6.54 12.24
C ALA A 97 6.55 -5.93 11.87
N LEU A 98 6.00 -6.24 10.68
CA LEU A 98 4.67 -5.79 10.26
C LEU A 98 3.57 -6.25 11.22
N ARG A 99 3.61 -7.53 11.60
CA ARG A 99 2.65 -8.13 12.55
C ARG A 99 2.73 -7.51 13.93
N ASN A 100 3.95 -7.17 14.40
CA ASN A 100 4.14 -6.47 15.67
C ASN A 100 3.59 -5.03 15.66
N VAL A 101 3.54 -4.38 14.49
CA VAL A 101 2.88 -3.07 14.33
C VAL A 101 1.35 -3.21 14.33
N GLY A 102 0.82 -4.36 13.92
CA GLY A 102 -0.62 -4.63 13.85
C GLY A 102 -1.15 -4.87 12.43
N PHE A 103 -0.27 -4.97 11.43
CA PHE A 103 -0.67 -5.30 10.06
C PHE A 103 -0.82 -6.83 9.93
N ALA A 104 -1.89 -7.26 9.27
CA ALA A 104 -1.96 -8.60 8.72
C ALA A 104 -1.01 -8.72 7.53
N VAL A 105 -0.54 -9.93 7.26
CA VAL A 105 0.34 -10.22 6.13
C VAL A 105 -0.21 -11.42 5.37
N PHE A 106 -0.53 -11.20 4.10
CA PHE A 106 -0.81 -12.24 3.14
C PHE A 106 0.45 -12.51 2.32
N ALA A 107 1.05 -13.69 2.53
CA ALA A 107 2.29 -14.09 1.88
C ALA A 107 2.02 -15.25 0.91
N LYS A 108 2.10 -14.97 -0.40
CA LYS A 108 1.86 -15.96 -1.46
C LYS A 108 3.18 -16.49 -2.02
N PRO A 109 3.41 -17.80 -2.07
CA PRO A 109 4.57 -18.36 -2.77
C PRO A 109 4.59 -17.91 -4.24
N LYS A 110 5.74 -17.42 -4.72
CA LYS A 110 5.93 -17.10 -6.15
C LYS A 110 6.38 -18.35 -6.89
N THR A 111 5.44 -19.16 -7.36
CA THR A 111 5.73 -20.44 -8.04
C THR A 111 6.02 -20.27 -9.53
N ASP A 112 5.46 -19.23 -10.14
CA ASP A 112 5.60 -18.88 -11.55
C ASP A 112 5.40 -17.36 -11.77
N GLU A 113 5.43 -16.92 -13.03
CA GLU A 113 5.22 -15.51 -13.41
C GLU A 113 3.78 -15.04 -13.18
N ASP A 114 2.81 -15.95 -13.18
CA ASP A 114 1.37 -15.68 -12.97
C ASP A 114 0.97 -15.71 -11.48
N SER A 115 1.93 -15.92 -10.58
CA SER A 115 1.72 -15.97 -9.13
C SER A 115 1.59 -14.56 -8.52
N ASP A 116 0.82 -13.67 -9.12
CA ASP A 116 0.56 -12.32 -8.59
C ASP A 116 -0.32 -12.36 -7.33
N VAL A 117 -0.40 -11.24 -6.62
CA VAL A 117 -1.24 -11.10 -5.40
C VAL A 117 -2.50 -10.29 -5.65
N ASP A 118 -2.70 -9.81 -6.89
CA ASP A 118 -3.83 -8.94 -7.25
C ASP A 118 -5.20 -9.59 -7.02
N PRO A 119 -5.45 -10.84 -7.46
CA PRO A 119 -6.72 -11.51 -7.19
C PRO A 119 -6.99 -11.70 -5.70
N ASP A 120 -5.94 -11.88 -4.89
CA ASP A 120 -6.05 -12.06 -3.44
C ASP A 120 -6.42 -10.74 -2.75
N MET A 121 -5.88 -9.60 -3.22
CA MET A 121 -6.27 -8.27 -2.76
C MET A 121 -7.74 -7.99 -3.07
N ILE A 122 -8.18 -8.25 -4.31
CA ILE A 122 -9.57 -8.07 -4.71
C ILE A 122 -10.48 -8.99 -3.90
N ALA A 123 -10.13 -10.27 -3.74
CA ALA A 123 -10.90 -11.21 -2.93
C ALA A 123 -11.07 -10.74 -1.48
N HIS A 124 -10.02 -10.13 -0.90
CA HIS A 124 -10.10 -9.58 0.46
C HIS A 124 -11.05 -8.38 0.55
N ILE A 125 -10.98 -7.44 -0.40
CA ILE A 125 -11.91 -6.30 -0.48
C ILE A 125 -13.35 -6.80 -0.64
N ARG A 126 -13.58 -7.67 -1.63
CA ARG A 126 -14.89 -8.23 -1.94
C ARG A 126 -15.50 -8.99 -0.77
N ARG A 127 -14.67 -9.67 0.00
CA ARG A 127 -15.12 -10.34 1.23
C ARG A 127 -15.65 -9.33 2.25
N ARG A 128 -14.89 -8.27 2.58
CA ARG A 128 -15.34 -7.26 3.56
C ARG A 128 -16.57 -6.50 3.10
N HIS A 129 -16.66 -6.26 1.80
CA HIS A 129 -17.85 -5.69 1.16
C HIS A 129 -19.07 -6.62 1.31
N ALA A 130 -18.94 -7.90 0.95
CA ALA A 130 -20.02 -8.89 1.07
C ALA A 130 -20.45 -9.18 2.52
N GLU A 131 -19.53 -9.03 3.48
CA GLU A 131 -19.81 -9.10 4.92
C GLU A 131 -20.63 -7.89 5.42
N GLY A 132 -20.73 -6.82 4.63
CA GLY A 132 -21.47 -5.60 4.98
C GLY A 132 -20.77 -4.67 5.97
N VAL A 133 -19.48 -4.92 6.22
CA VAL A 133 -18.67 -4.22 7.24
C VAL A 133 -17.77 -3.15 6.64
N LEU A 134 -17.58 -3.15 5.32
CA LEU A 134 -16.72 -2.17 4.64
C LEU A 134 -17.33 -0.77 4.68
N ARG A 135 -16.66 0.17 5.34
CA ARG A 135 -17.03 1.59 5.42
C ARG A 135 -16.14 2.51 4.61
N GLY A 136 -14.98 2.03 4.19
CA GLY A 136 -14.08 2.74 3.29
C GLY A 136 -12.92 1.85 2.86
N LEU A 137 -12.29 2.21 1.75
CA LEU A 137 -11.17 1.47 1.19
C LEU A 137 -9.95 2.38 1.04
N VAL A 138 -8.79 1.88 1.43
CA VAL A 138 -7.49 2.44 1.10
C VAL A 138 -6.72 1.42 0.26
N VAL A 139 -6.36 1.78 -0.96
CA VAL A 139 -5.54 0.94 -1.84
C VAL A 139 -4.15 1.55 -1.93
N ALA A 140 -3.13 0.85 -1.42
CA ALA A 140 -1.74 1.25 -1.57
C ALA A 140 -1.11 0.48 -2.74
N SER A 141 -1.34 0.96 -3.96
CA SER A 141 -0.81 0.41 -5.22
C SER A 141 -0.76 1.50 -6.30
N ALA A 142 0.22 1.42 -7.18
CA ALA A 142 0.32 2.24 -8.38
C ALA A 142 -0.42 1.61 -9.58
N ASP A 143 -0.87 0.35 -9.50
CA ASP A 143 -1.63 -0.29 -10.57
C ASP A 143 -3.14 -0.02 -10.41
N GLY A 144 -3.69 0.87 -11.23
CA GLY A 144 -5.12 1.16 -11.22
C GLY A 144 -5.97 0.15 -11.98
N GLN A 145 -5.40 -0.64 -12.89
CA GLN A 145 -6.19 -1.50 -13.77
C GLN A 145 -6.85 -2.64 -13.00
N ASN A 146 -6.11 -3.26 -12.08
CA ASN A 146 -6.60 -4.39 -11.28
C ASN A 146 -7.74 -4.01 -10.33
N PHE A 147 -7.74 -2.77 -9.84
CA PHE A 147 -8.71 -2.30 -8.86
C PHE A 147 -9.89 -1.52 -9.45
N ARG A 148 -9.77 -0.99 -10.67
CA ARG A 148 -10.73 -0.03 -11.24
C ARG A 148 -12.19 -0.46 -11.10
N GLU A 149 -12.55 -1.66 -11.57
CA GLU A 149 -13.93 -2.14 -11.51
C GLU A 149 -14.45 -2.21 -10.06
N THR A 150 -13.63 -2.71 -9.14
CA THR A 150 -14.00 -2.80 -7.72
C THR A 150 -14.10 -1.42 -7.07
N ILE A 151 -13.20 -0.49 -7.40
CA ILE A 151 -13.23 0.88 -6.90
C ILE A 151 -14.49 1.61 -7.41
N ASP A 152 -14.78 1.53 -8.70
CA ASP A 152 -15.92 2.20 -9.32
C ASP A 152 -17.24 1.73 -8.68
N GLU A 153 -17.38 0.43 -8.42
CA GLU A 153 -18.54 -0.13 -7.72
C GLU A 153 -18.69 0.41 -6.29
N LEU A 154 -17.62 0.38 -5.49
CA LEU A 154 -17.66 0.88 -4.11
C LEU A 154 -17.97 2.38 -4.05
N ILE A 155 -17.41 3.17 -4.97
CA ILE A 155 -17.70 4.60 -5.10
C ILE A 155 -19.17 4.82 -5.47
N ALA A 156 -19.72 4.03 -6.41
CA ALA A 156 -21.12 4.12 -6.80
C ALA A 156 -22.09 3.81 -5.63
N GLU A 157 -21.66 2.95 -4.70
CA GLU A 157 -22.37 2.68 -3.44
C GLU A 157 -22.16 3.75 -2.36
N GLY A 158 -21.32 4.76 -2.62
CA GLY A 158 -21.05 5.88 -1.72
C GLY A 158 -19.94 5.61 -0.69
N LEU A 159 -19.14 4.55 -0.87
CA LEU A 159 -18.01 4.26 0.00
C LEU A 159 -16.80 5.12 -0.38
N PRO A 160 -16.15 5.82 0.56
CA PRO A 160 -14.95 6.58 0.29
C PRO A 160 -13.79 5.64 -0.08
N VAL A 161 -13.09 5.98 -1.16
CA VAL A 161 -11.88 5.30 -1.61
C VAL A 161 -10.70 6.26 -1.59
N THR A 162 -9.62 5.85 -0.94
CA THR A 162 -8.33 6.54 -0.93
C THR A 162 -7.29 5.68 -1.63
N VAL A 163 -6.43 6.28 -2.45
CA VAL A 163 -5.27 5.62 -3.05
C VAL A 163 -3.99 6.17 -2.45
N LEU A 164 -3.14 5.28 -1.95
CA LEU A 164 -1.78 5.58 -1.52
C LEU A 164 -0.79 5.17 -2.61
N GLY A 165 0.10 6.07 -2.97
CA GLY A 165 1.15 5.76 -3.93
C GLY A 165 2.19 6.86 -4.00
N PHE A 166 3.04 6.76 -4.99
CA PHE A 166 3.90 7.88 -5.40
C PHE A 166 3.21 8.61 -6.54
N HIS A 167 3.16 9.93 -6.47
CA HIS A 167 2.47 10.79 -7.43
C HIS A 167 2.80 10.44 -8.90
N GLU A 168 4.07 10.14 -9.17
CA GLU A 168 4.61 9.83 -10.51
C GLU A 168 4.18 8.46 -11.05
N HIS A 169 3.69 7.58 -10.19
CA HIS A 169 3.34 6.21 -10.53
C HIS A 169 1.83 5.94 -10.48
N ALA A 170 1.05 6.80 -9.83
CA ALA A 170 -0.39 6.62 -9.65
C ALA A 170 -1.24 7.67 -10.40
N SER A 171 -0.86 8.02 -11.63
CA SER A 171 -1.53 9.06 -12.43
C SER A 171 -3.04 8.83 -12.61
N TRP A 172 -3.47 7.57 -12.63
CA TRP A 172 -4.87 7.17 -12.70
C TRP A 172 -5.70 7.61 -11.49
N ALA A 173 -5.09 7.66 -10.30
CA ALA A 173 -5.73 8.10 -9.07
C ALA A 173 -5.59 9.62 -8.90
N VAL A 174 -4.41 10.18 -9.22
CA VAL A 174 -4.15 11.63 -9.16
C VAL A 174 -5.12 12.42 -10.03
N GLY A 175 -5.46 11.92 -11.21
CA GLY A 175 -6.37 12.59 -12.14
C GLY A 175 -7.86 12.31 -11.92
N SER A 176 -8.22 11.56 -10.87
CA SER A 176 -9.60 11.18 -10.59
C SER A 176 -10.29 12.19 -9.67
N ASP A 177 -11.51 12.60 -10.03
CA ASP A 177 -12.33 13.48 -9.19
C ASP A 177 -13.06 12.74 -8.05
N THR A 178 -13.08 11.40 -8.10
CA THR A 178 -13.83 10.56 -7.16
C THR A 178 -12.95 9.78 -6.19
N ILE A 179 -11.64 9.72 -6.44
CA ILE A 179 -10.66 9.04 -5.60
C ILE A 179 -9.88 10.08 -4.80
N ASP A 180 -9.75 9.86 -3.49
CA ASP A 180 -8.85 10.64 -2.65
C ASP A 180 -7.42 10.12 -2.82
N PHE A 181 -6.56 10.83 -3.54
CA PHE A 181 -5.15 10.45 -3.67
C PHE A 181 -4.31 11.07 -2.57
N VAL A 182 -3.47 10.25 -1.91
CA VAL A 182 -2.48 10.71 -0.93
C VAL A 182 -1.11 10.17 -1.32
N ASP A 183 -0.16 11.08 -1.51
CA ASP A 183 1.21 10.66 -1.75
C ASP A 183 1.83 10.10 -0.46
N LEU A 184 2.46 8.93 -0.54
CA LEU A 184 3.09 8.27 0.60
C LEU A 184 4.10 9.15 1.34
N GLU A 185 4.77 10.06 0.64
CA GLU A 185 5.74 10.96 1.25
C GLU A 185 5.09 12.10 2.05
N GLU A 186 3.84 12.45 1.76
CA GLU A 186 3.09 13.45 2.52
C GLU A 186 2.64 12.93 3.89
N ILE A 187 2.60 11.61 4.07
CA ILE A 187 2.28 11.01 5.36
C ILE A 187 3.45 11.23 6.32
N THR A 188 3.20 12.05 7.35
CA THR A 188 4.23 12.46 8.31
C THR A 188 4.95 11.26 8.95
N GLY A 189 6.27 11.22 8.75
CA GLY A 189 7.15 10.23 9.36
C GLY A 189 7.20 8.89 8.65
N VAL A 190 6.59 8.74 7.47
CA VAL A 190 6.73 7.52 6.64
C VAL A 190 8.16 7.37 6.13
N PHE A 191 8.76 8.43 5.59
CA PHE A 191 10.17 8.44 5.22
C PHE A 191 10.99 9.26 6.22
N ARG A 192 12.23 8.84 6.47
CA ARG A 192 13.16 9.54 7.37
C ARG A 192 13.83 10.73 6.69
N GLU A 193 14.08 10.57 5.40
CA GLU A 193 14.67 11.58 4.52
C GLU A 193 13.69 11.75 3.35
N PRO A 194 13.59 12.97 2.78
CA PRO A 194 12.84 13.18 1.56
C PRO A 194 13.35 12.24 0.47
N LEU A 195 12.44 11.72 -0.35
CA LEU A 195 12.78 10.97 -1.53
C LEU A 195 13.51 11.89 -2.51
N PRO A 196 14.53 11.39 -3.23
CA PRO A 196 15.29 12.18 -4.19
C PRO A 196 14.48 12.41 -5.48
N ARG A 197 13.32 13.07 -5.36
CA ARG A 197 12.45 13.37 -6.48
C ARG A 197 13.07 14.41 -7.38
N ILE A 198 12.86 14.21 -8.66
CA ILE A 198 13.11 15.22 -9.68
C ILE A 198 11.74 15.55 -10.28
N SER A 199 11.16 16.69 -9.89
CA SER A 199 9.99 17.22 -10.57
C SER A 199 10.45 18.05 -11.76
N LEU A 200 10.17 17.56 -12.97
CA LEU A 200 10.46 18.31 -14.19
C LEU A 200 9.54 19.53 -14.36
N ASP A 201 8.39 19.53 -13.69
CA ASP A 201 7.41 20.62 -13.71
C ASP A 201 7.78 21.77 -12.75
N GLN A 202 8.73 21.55 -11.83
CA GLN A 202 9.20 22.53 -10.84
C GLN A 202 10.72 22.76 -10.94
N LEU A 203 11.25 22.82 -12.17
CA LEU A 203 12.65 23.16 -12.37
C LEU A 203 12.89 24.66 -12.11
N PRO A 204 14.03 25.02 -11.50
CA PRO A 204 14.42 26.42 -11.37
C PRO A 204 14.70 27.03 -12.74
N ASP A 205 14.54 28.36 -12.87
CA ASP A 205 14.70 29.09 -14.14
C ASP A 205 16.10 28.91 -14.75
N GLU A 206 17.13 28.77 -13.91
CA GLU A 206 18.50 28.48 -14.32
C GLU A 206 18.76 27.03 -14.73
N GLY A 207 17.77 26.15 -14.59
CA GLY A 207 17.86 24.71 -14.82
C GLY A 207 18.51 23.94 -13.66
N ALA A 208 18.32 22.62 -13.64
CA ALA A 208 18.89 21.73 -12.61
C ALA A 208 19.72 20.60 -13.22
N TRP A 209 20.82 20.24 -12.56
CA TRP A 209 21.58 19.03 -12.87
C TRP A 209 20.88 17.81 -12.31
N LEU A 210 20.40 16.93 -13.18
CA LEU A 210 19.79 15.67 -12.80
C LEU A 210 20.87 14.60 -12.66
N GLN A 211 21.21 14.23 -11.42
CA GLN A 211 22.23 13.22 -11.18
C GLN A 211 21.76 11.85 -11.69
N PRO A 212 22.63 11.10 -12.40
CA PRO A 212 22.28 9.76 -12.85
C PRO A 212 22.11 8.84 -11.64
N PHE A 213 21.02 8.08 -11.60
CA PHE A 213 20.76 7.13 -10.50
C PHE A 213 21.81 6.02 -10.38
N ARG A 214 22.53 5.71 -11.47
CA ARG A 214 23.61 4.71 -11.50
C ARG A 214 24.75 5.20 -12.39
N PRO A 215 26.01 4.83 -12.10
CA PRO A 215 27.12 5.12 -12.98
C PRO A 215 26.99 4.35 -14.31
N LEU A 216 27.48 4.93 -15.42
CA LEU A 216 27.43 4.30 -16.76
C LEU A 216 28.08 2.91 -16.80
N SER A 217 29.07 2.65 -15.93
CA SER A 217 29.72 1.34 -15.81
C SER A 217 28.77 0.21 -15.44
N ALA A 218 27.60 0.51 -14.85
CA ALA A 218 26.58 -0.49 -14.51
C ALA A 218 26.05 -1.26 -15.75
N LEU A 219 26.12 -0.66 -16.95
CA LEU A 219 25.74 -1.31 -18.21
C LEU A 219 26.61 -2.52 -18.57
N LEU A 220 27.84 -2.57 -18.04
CA LEU A 220 28.77 -3.67 -18.31
C LEU A 220 28.49 -4.91 -17.45
N ALA A 221 27.76 -4.76 -16.34
CA ALA A 221 27.46 -5.85 -15.42
C ALA A 221 26.40 -6.85 -15.95
N GLY A 222 25.67 -6.50 -17.01
CA GLY A 222 24.65 -7.35 -17.64
C GLY A 222 25.11 -8.20 -18.82
N ARG A 223 26.41 -8.18 -19.18
CA ARG A 223 26.95 -8.86 -20.38
C ARG A 223 27.67 -10.18 -20.12
N ASN A 224 27.65 -10.68 -18.88
CA ASN A 224 28.16 -12.01 -18.54
C ASN A 224 27.01 -12.93 -18.12
N ASN A 225 26.22 -13.36 -19.11
CA ASN A 225 25.50 -14.63 -19.13
C ASN A 225 25.35 -15.07 -20.58
#